data_AF-A0A923K0J5-F1
#
_entry.id   AF-A0A923K0J5-F1
#
_cell.length_a   1.000
_cell.length_b   1.000
_cell.length_c   1.000
_cell.angle_alpha   90.00
_cell.angle_beta   90.00
_cell.angle_gamma   90.00
#
_symmetry.space_group_name_H-M   'P 1'
#
loop_
_entity.id
_entity.type
_entity.pdbx_description
1 polymer ?
#
loop_
_entity_poly.entity_id
_entity_poly.type
_entity_poly.pdbx_seq_one_letter_code
_entity_poly.pdbx_strand_id
1 'polypeptide(L)'
;MPTENRSSNTEMVSVPRDIIKFAVGFKTHGYKNLTEQHTDQRHAQDKLRAILAQPTQQHQGEPAVSIPDGYCLMPRRLTAENGAKALLLGEFKLEVTRECPECLELDEPADGCEICDGQGEYAQRHTIPWDQIKFIYSEAVKGLALKS
;
A
#
# COMPACT_ATOMS: atom_id res chain seq x y z
N MET A 1 27.47 -28.68 5.49
CA MET A 1 28.12 -27.60 6.28
C MET A 1 27.00 -26.79 6.93
N PRO A 2 26.97 -26.62 8.27
CA PRO A 2 26.00 -25.74 8.90
C PRO A 2 26.51 -24.29 8.80
N THR A 3 25.76 -23.42 8.14
CA THR A 3 25.99 -21.97 8.15
C THR A 3 25.54 -21.42 9.50
N GLU A 4 26.50 -20.95 10.30
CA GLU A 4 26.24 -20.23 11.54
C GLU A 4 25.49 -18.93 11.24
N ASN A 5 24.25 -18.85 11.72
CA ASN A 5 23.43 -17.66 11.67
C ASN A 5 24.00 -16.64 12.66
N ARG A 6 24.91 -15.79 12.19
CA ARG A 6 25.46 -14.67 12.96
C ARG A 6 24.42 -13.55 13.00
N SER A 7 23.35 -13.77 13.76
CA SER A 7 22.37 -12.72 14.06
C SER A 7 23.01 -11.72 15.01
N SER A 8 23.49 -10.60 14.48
CA SER A 8 23.81 -9.42 15.27
C SER A 8 22.50 -8.88 15.86
N ASN A 9 22.24 -9.22 17.12
CA ASN A 9 21.10 -8.68 17.87
C ASN A 9 21.36 -7.19 18.14
N THR A 10 20.96 -6.33 17.21
CA THR A 10 20.93 -4.88 17.44
C THR A 10 19.72 -4.56 18.31
N GLU A 11 19.92 -4.49 19.61
CA GLU A 11 18.90 -4.02 20.55
C GLU A 11 18.65 -2.52 20.35
N MET A 12 17.42 -2.13 20.03
CA MET A 12 17.03 -0.74 19.88
C MET A 12 16.25 -0.26 21.10
N VAL A 13 16.79 0.76 21.80
CA VAL A 13 16.16 1.40 22.95
C VAL A 13 15.56 2.74 22.52
N SER A 14 14.30 2.98 22.85
CA SER A 14 13.62 4.25 22.58
C SER A 14 14.05 5.32 23.59
N VAL A 15 14.69 6.38 23.11
CA VAL A 15 15.10 7.53 23.93
C VAL A 15 14.41 8.81 23.44
N PRO A 16 13.73 9.58 24.30
CA PRO A 16 13.17 10.88 23.92
C PRO A 16 14.24 11.85 23.38
N ARG A 17 13.97 12.44 22.22
CA ARG A 17 14.92 13.33 21.52
C ARG A 17 15.35 14.55 22.34
N ASP A 18 14.49 15.07 23.20
CA ASP A 18 14.82 16.23 24.03
C ASP A 18 15.82 15.90 25.13
N ILE A 19 15.75 14.68 25.70
CA ILE A 19 16.72 14.19 26.68
C ILE A 19 18.09 14.08 26.03
N ILE A 20 18.16 13.53 24.81
CA ILE A 20 19.40 13.46 24.04
C ILE A 20 19.95 14.87 23.84
N LYS A 21 19.18 15.76 23.21
CA LYS A 21 19.63 17.13 22.86
C LYS A 21 20.17 17.90 24.06
N PHE A 22 19.56 17.75 25.23
CA PHE A 22 19.99 18.43 26.44
C PHE A 22 21.24 17.77 27.06
N ALA A 23 21.29 16.43 27.17
CA ALA A 23 22.43 15.71 27.73
C ALA A 23 23.72 15.90 26.90
N VAL A 24 23.61 15.96 25.57
CA VAL A 24 24.73 16.17 24.63
C VAL A 24 25.01 17.65 24.32
N GLY A 25 24.36 18.59 25.01
CA GLY A 25 24.70 20.02 24.95
C GLY A 25 24.24 20.77 23.70
N PHE A 26 23.34 20.19 22.90
CA PHE A 26 22.78 20.84 21.69
C PHE A 26 21.71 21.90 22.02
N LYS A 27 21.23 21.97 23.27
CA LYS A 27 20.35 23.04 23.76
C LYS A 27 20.81 23.49 25.15
N THR A 28 21.18 24.76 25.29
CA THR A 28 21.32 25.44 26.59
C THR A 28 20.05 26.26 26.83
N HIS A 29 19.25 25.91 27.84
CA HIS A 29 18.16 26.80 28.26
C HIS A 29 18.75 28.00 29.00
N GLY A 30 18.01 29.13 29.05
CA GLY A 30 18.47 30.40 29.61
C GLY A 30 18.69 30.35 31.13
N TYR A 31 19.74 29.65 31.57
CA TYR A 31 20.16 29.55 32.95
C TYR A 31 20.75 30.87 33.43
N LYS A 32 20.41 31.26 34.67
CA LYS A 32 20.92 32.47 35.31
C LYS A 32 22.30 32.26 35.94
N ASN A 33 22.71 31.00 36.17
CA ASN A 33 24.02 30.64 36.72
C ASN A 33 24.53 29.31 36.10
N LEU A 34 25.84 29.26 35.85
CA LEU A 34 26.56 28.11 35.27
C LEU A 34 26.50 26.83 36.12
N THR A 35 26.43 26.97 37.45
CA THR A 35 26.36 25.84 38.39
C THR A 35 25.05 25.07 38.23
N GLU A 36 23.93 25.79 38.09
CA GLU A 36 22.59 25.22 37.89
C GLU A 36 22.47 24.52 36.53
N GLN A 37 23.10 25.09 35.50
CA GLN A 37 23.15 24.48 34.18
C GLN A 37 23.91 23.14 34.21
N HIS A 38 25.03 23.09 34.93
CA HIS A 38 25.87 21.90 34.99
C HIS A 38 25.22 20.77 35.82
N THR A 39 24.50 21.10 36.90
CA THR A 39 23.72 20.10 37.66
C THR A 39 22.63 19.49 36.79
N ASP A 40 21.87 20.31 36.07
CA ASP A 40 20.78 19.82 35.22
C ASP A 40 21.30 18.97 34.06
N GLN A 41 22.42 19.36 33.44
CA GLN A 41 23.05 18.57 32.39
C GLN A 41 23.52 17.20 32.93
N ARG A 42 24.06 17.15 34.14
CA ARG A 42 24.44 15.89 34.79
C ARG A 42 23.22 15.01 35.06
N HIS A 43 22.13 15.58 35.57
CA HIS A 43 20.86 14.86 35.74
C HIS A 43 20.32 14.29 34.42
N ALA A 44 20.44 15.04 33.33
CA ALA A 44 20.02 14.57 32.01
C ALA A 44 20.91 13.45 31.45
N GLN A 45 22.22 13.51 31.68
CA GLN A 45 23.15 12.44 31.35
C GLN A 45 22.85 11.16 32.15
N ASP A 46 22.57 11.29 33.44
CA ASP A 46 22.23 10.14 34.28
C ASP A 46 20.89 9.53 33.88
N LYS A 47 19.89 10.38 33.52
CA LYS A 47 18.63 9.91 32.93
C LYS A 47 18.83 9.18 31.61
N LEU A 48 19.71 9.69 30.73
CA LEU A 48 20.05 9.04 29.47
C LEU A 48 20.69 7.67 29.71
N ARG A 49 21.67 7.59 30.62
CA ARG A 49 22.30 6.31 31.02
C ARG A 49 21.29 5.32 31.57
N ALA A 50 20.36 5.78 32.41
CA ALA A 50 19.32 4.94 32.98
C ALA A 50 18.35 4.40 31.91
N ILE A 51 18.06 5.17 30.85
CA ILE A 51 17.24 4.68 29.73
C ILE A 51 18.02 3.65 28.91
N LEU A 52 19.29 3.92 28.61
CA LEU A 52 20.14 2.99 27.85
C LEU A 52 20.46 1.69 28.61
N ALA A 53 20.42 1.71 29.94
CA ALA A 53 20.62 0.54 30.80
C ALA A 53 19.33 -0.26 31.06
N GLN A 54 18.16 0.24 30.64
CA GLN A 54 16.93 -0.53 30.75
C GLN A 54 16.99 -1.70 29.78
N PRO A 55 16.57 -2.92 30.21
CA PRO A 55 16.37 -4.02 29.29
C PRO A 55 15.38 -3.56 28.22
N THR A 56 15.70 -3.83 26.95
CA THR A 56 14.81 -3.53 25.84
C THR A 56 13.44 -4.12 26.16
N GLN A 57 12.44 -3.25 26.41
CA GLN A 57 11.06 -3.70 26.40
C GLN A 57 10.81 -4.17 24.98
N GLN A 58 10.84 -5.48 24.79
CA GLN A 58 10.35 -6.12 23.58
C GLN A 58 8.89 -5.67 23.49
N HIS A 59 8.64 -4.62 22.71
CA HIS A 59 7.32 -4.39 22.15
C HIS A 59 7.01 -5.72 21.49
N GLN A 60 6.11 -6.50 22.09
CA GLN A 60 5.53 -7.64 21.42
C GLN A 60 4.94 -7.04 20.15
N GLY A 61 5.68 -7.18 19.04
CA GLY A 61 5.24 -6.67 17.76
C GLY A 61 3.83 -7.18 17.57
N GLU A 62 2.93 -6.30 17.12
CA GLU A 62 1.58 -6.71 16.72
C GLU A 62 1.66 -8.06 16.00
N PRO A 63 0.79 -9.02 16.33
CA PRO A 63 0.87 -10.36 15.77
C PRO A 63 0.95 -10.23 14.25
N ALA A 64 2.10 -10.62 13.69
CA ALA A 64 2.33 -10.54 12.27
C ALA A 64 1.26 -11.40 11.60
N VAL A 65 0.39 -10.75 10.81
CA VAL A 65 -0.63 -11.45 10.04
C VAL A 65 0.10 -12.34 9.05
N SER A 66 0.07 -13.66 9.27
CA SER A 66 0.67 -14.63 8.35
C SER A 66 -0.22 -14.75 7.11
N ILE A 67 0.22 -14.17 6.01
CA ILE A 67 -0.44 -14.27 4.71
C ILE A 67 0.02 -15.60 4.07
N PRO A 68 -0.88 -16.52 3.70
CA PRO A 68 -0.48 -17.75 3.04
C PRO A 68 0.25 -17.51 1.72
N ASP A 69 1.11 -18.45 1.34
CA ASP A 69 1.85 -18.38 0.08
C ASP A 69 0.91 -18.24 -1.12
N GLY A 70 1.24 -17.32 -2.03
CA GLY A 70 0.40 -16.99 -3.19
C GLY A 70 -0.75 -16.01 -2.91
N TYR A 71 -0.94 -15.58 -1.65
CA TYR A 71 -1.91 -14.54 -1.30
C TYR A 71 -1.22 -13.20 -1.01
N CYS A 72 -1.96 -12.12 -1.16
CA CYS A 72 -1.55 -10.78 -0.76
C CYS A 72 -2.67 -10.06 0.00
N LEU A 73 -2.33 -9.00 0.72
CA LEU A 73 -3.33 -8.12 1.32
C LEU A 73 -3.94 -7.23 0.24
N MET A 74 -5.26 -7.28 0.14
CA MET A 74 -6.05 -6.48 -0.80
C MET A 74 -7.19 -5.78 -0.07
N PRO A 75 -7.62 -4.59 -0.53
CA PRO A 75 -8.72 -3.87 0.09
C PRO A 75 -10.05 -4.62 -0.12
N ARG A 76 -10.93 -4.64 0.88
CA ARG A 76 -12.25 -5.29 0.72
C ARG A 76 -13.17 -4.61 -0.29
N ARG A 77 -12.93 -3.33 -0.61
CA ARG A 77 -13.72 -2.52 -1.54
C ARG A 77 -12.81 -1.62 -2.36
N LEU A 78 -13.15 -1.43 -3.63
CA LEU A 78 -12.47 -0.48 -4.50
C LEU A 78 -13.12 0.90 -4.36
N THR A 79 -12.32 1.92 -4.07
CA THR A 79 -12.80 3.30 -3.93
C THR A 79 -11.85 4.27 -4.64
N ALA A 80 -12.21 5.55 -4.70
CA ALA A 80 -11.29 6.56 -5.23
C ALA A 80 -10.18 6.86 -4.21
N GLU A 81 -10.52 6.86 -2.93
CA GLU A 81 -9.66 7.24 -1.80
C GLU A 81 -8.53 6.24 -1.58
N ASN A 82 -8.74 4.95 -1.88
CA ASN A 82 -7.67 3.95 -1.86
C ASN A 82 -6.91 3.83 -3.18
N GLY A 83 -7.15 4.74 -4.13
CA GLY A 83 -6.46 4.83 -5.42
C GLY A 83 -6.95 3.86 -6.50
N ALA A 84 -7.89 2.95 -6.18
CA ALA A 84 -8.32 1.92 -7.13
C ALA A 84 -8.99 2.50 -8.39
N LYS A 85 -9.75 3.59 -8.26
CA LYS A 85 -10.39 4.22 -9.42
C LYS A 85 -9.38 4.76 -10.43
N ALA A 86 -8.32 5.41 -9.95
CA ALA A 86 -7.27 5.94 -10.82
C ALA A 86 -6.49 4.81 -11.52
N LEU A 87 -6.34 3.66 -10.85
CA LEU A 87 -5.63 2.50 -11.39
C LEU A 87 -6.43 1.71 -12.44
N LEU A 88 -7.75 1.61 -12.30
CA LEU A 88 -8.55 0.63 -13.06
C LEU A 88 -9.51 1.25 -14.09
N LEU A 89 -9.88 2.52 -13.94
CA LEU A 89 -10.83 3.16 -14.85
C LEU A 89 -10.21 3.39 -16.23
N GLY A 90 -10.80 2.78 -17.27
CA GLY A 90 -10.31 2.90 -18.65
C GLY A 90 -9.43 1.74 -19.11
N GLU A 91 -8.94 0.92 -18.18
CA GLU A 91 -8.03 -0.19 -18.48
C GLU A 91 -8.74 -1.38 -19.10
N PHE A 92 -9.93 -1.73 -18.60
CA PHE A 92 -10.69 -2.87 -19.10
C PHE A 92 -11.55 -2.47 -20.30
N LYS A 93 -11.36 -3.19 -21.42
CA LYS A 93 -12.15 -3.04 -22.64
C LYS A 93 -12.70 -4.40 -23.05
N LEU A 94 -14.00 -4.46 -23.29
CA LEU A 94 -14.67 -5.62 -23.88
C LEU A 94 -14.82 -5.38 -25.37
N GLU A 95 -14.28 -6.28 -26.17
CA GLU A 95 -14.51 -6.31 -27.61
C GLU A 95 -15.74 -7.20 -27.87
N VAL A 96 -16.72 -6.64 -28.59
CA VAL A 96 -17.97 -7.33 -28.94
C VAL A 96 -18.13 -7.21 -30.44
N THR A 97 -18.16 -8.35 -31.13
CA THR A 97 -18.51 -8.41 -32.55
C THR A 97 -20.01 -8.20 -32.71
N ARG A 98 -20.39 -7.32 -33.64
CA ARG A 98 -21.77 -6.99 -33.97
C ARG A 98 -21.96 -7.03 -35.47
N GLU A 99 -23.16 -7.39 -35.90
CA GLU A 99 -23.56 -7.30 -37.30
C GLU A 99 -23.54 -5.83 -37.75
N CYS A 100 -23.14 -5.62 -39.00
CA CYS A 100 -23.05 -4.31 -39.61
C CYS A 100 -24.46 -3.75 -39.85
N PRO A 101 -24.84 -2.60 -39.27
CA PRO A 101 -26.18 -2.05 -39.45
C PRO A 101 -26.48 -1.67 -40.90
N GLU A 102 -25.45 -1.29 -41.68
CA GLU A 102 -25.59 -0.94 -43.10
C GLU A 102 -25.72 -2.15 -44.03
N CYS A 103 -25.31 -3.33 -43.56
CA CYS A 103 -25.38 -4.57 -44.36
C CYS A 103 -26.45 -5.54 -43.87
N LEU A 104 -27.08 -5.28 -42.72
CA LEU A 104 -28.01 -6.19 -42.06
C LEU A 104 -29.22 -6.57 -42.93
N GLU A 105 -29.69 -5.63 -43.75
CA GLU A 105 -30.86 -5.82 -44.63
C GLU A 105 -30.50 -6.30 -46.04
N LEU A 106 -29.20 -6.48 -46.32
CA LEU A 106 -28.72 -6.96 -47.62
C LEU A 106 -28.51 -8.49 -47.57
N ASP A 107 -28.77 -9.16 -48.69
CA ASP A 107 -28.50 -10.60 -48.83
C ASP A 107 -26.99 -10.91 -48.73
N GLU A 108 -26.14 -9.96 -49.16
CA GLU A 108 -24.68 -10.02 -49.05
C GLU A 108 -24.12 -8.68 -48.57
N PRO A 109 -23.02 -8.66 -47.78
CA PRO A 109 -22.39 -7.42 -47.34
C PRO A 109 -21.96 -6.55 -48.51
N ALA A 110 -22.19 -5.24 -48.41
CA ALA A 110 -21.75 -4.31 -49.45
C ALA A 110 -20.22 -4.26 -49.53
N ASP A 111 -19.68 -4.50 -50.72
CA ASP A 111 -18.25 -4.34 -51.01
C ASP A 111 -17.80 -2.90 -50.69
N GLY A 112 -16.80 -2.77 -49.81
CA GLY A 112 -16.30 -1.46 -49.37
C GLY A 112 -17.23 -0.71 -48.40
N CYS A 113 -18.10 -1.41 -47.67
CA CYS A 113 -18.91 -0.81 -46.60
C CYS A 113 -18.04 -0.06 -45.58
N GLU A 114 -18.36 1.21 -45.28
CA GLU A 114 -17.57 2.06 -44.38
C GLU A 114 -17.45 1.53 -42.94
N ILE A 115 -18.38 0.68 -42.50
CA ILE A 115 -18.42 0.15 -41.14
C ILE A 115 -17.69 -1.19 -41.01
N CYS A 116 -17.93 -2.11 -41.94
CA CYS A 116 -17.45 -3.50 -41.85
C CYS A 116 -16.47 -3.91 -42.95
N ASP A 117 -16.17 -3.03 -43.91
CA ASP A 117 -15.26 -3.30 -45.03
C ASP A 117 -15.60 -4.61 -45.77
N GLY A 118 -16.90 -4.82 -46.01
CA GLY A 118 -17.43 -6.02 -46.67
C GLY A 118 -17.46 -7.29 -45.80
N GLN A 119 -17.12 -7.24 -44.51
CA GLN A 119 -17.15 -8.42 -43.64
C GLN A 119 -18.56 -8.77 -43.14
N GLY A 120 -19.52 -7.84 -43.21
CA GLY A 120 -20.87 -8.00 -42.65
C GLY A 120 -20.95 -7.85 -41.13
N GLU A 121 -19.82 -7.83 -40.43
CA GLU A 121 -19.72 -7.62 -38.99
C GLU A 121 -18.55 -6.69 -38.64
N TYR A 122 -18.62 -6.05 -37.47
CA TYR A 122 -17.57 -5.17 -36.96
C TYR A 122 -17.34 -5.37 -35.46
N ALA A 123 -16.11 -5.13 -35.02
CA ALA A 123 -15.72 -5.24 -33.62
C ALA A 123 -15.91 -3.91 -32.90
N GLN A 124 -16.78 -3.89 -31.89
CA GLN A 124 -16.99 -2.73 -31.03
C GLN A 124 -16.21 -2.88 -29.72
N ARG A 125 -15.44 -1.85 -29.35
CA ARG A 125 -14.70 -1.82 -28.08
C ARG A 125 -15.42 -0.96 -27.05
N HIS A 126 -15.90 -1.61 -25.99
CA HIS A 126 -16.55 -0.94 -24.86
C HIS A 126 -15.64 -0.91 -23.65
N THR A 127 -15.40 0.27 -23.11
CA THR A 127 -14.74 0.40 -21.80
C THR A 127 -15.68 -0.09 -20.70
N ILE A 128 -15.17 -0.91 -19.78
CA ILE A 128 -15.95 -1.37 -18.64
C ILE A 128 -16.15 -0.21 -17.66
N PRO A 129 -17.41 0.15 -17.32
CA PRO A 129 -17.67 1.26 -16.43
C PRO A 129 -17.22 0.95 -15.00
N TRP A 130 -16.91 2.01 -14.24
CA TRP A 130 -16.43 1.91 -12.87
C TRP A 130 -17.32 1.06 -11.96
N ASP A 131 -18.64 1.19 -12.09
CA ASP A 131 -19.58 0.44 -11.26
C ASP A 131 -19.54 -1.07 -11.55
N GLN A 132 -19.34 -1.45 -12.81
CA GLN A 132 -19.19 -2.86 -13.20
C GLN A 132 -17.86 -3.44 -12.68
N ILE A 133 -16.77 -2.66 -12.71
CA ILE A 133 -15.47 -3.07 -12.12
C ILE A 133 -15.64 -3.33 -10.62
N LYS A 134 -16.28 -2.41 -9.88
CA LYS A 134 -16.57 -2.60 -8.45
C LYS A 134 -17.40 -3.85 -8.20
N PHE A 135 -18.43 -4.10 -9.01
CA PHE A 135 -19.28 -5.26 -8.89
C PHE A 135 -18.49 -6.57 -9.06
N ILE A 136 -17.75 -6.70 -10.17
CA ILE A 136 -16.91 -7.89 -10.45
C ILE A 136 -15.92 -8.12 -9.30
N TYR A 137 -15.26 -7.06 -8.83
CA TYR A 137 -14.33 -7.16 -7.71
C TYR A 137 -15.01 -7.62 -6.42
N SER A 138 -16.21 -7.12 -6.11
CA SER A 138 -16.95 -7.52 -4.92
C SER A 138 -17.36 -9.00 -4.94
N GLU A 139 -17.73 -9.54 -6.11
CA GLU A 139 -18.00 -10.97 -6.27
C GLU A 139 -16.72 -11.80 -6.12
N ALA A 140 -15.57 -11.33 -6.63
CA ALA A 140 -14.28 -11.97 -6.42
C ALA A 140 -13.90 -12.01 -4.93
N VAL A 141 -14.03 -10.90 -4.20
CA VAL A 141 -13.78 -10.86 -2.75
C VAL A 141 -14.73 -11.80 -2.01
N LYS A 142 -16.00 -11.85 -2.37
CA LYS A 142 -17.00 -12.72 -1.74
C LYS A 142 -16.73 -14.21 -1.99
N GLY A 143 -16.31 -14.57 -3.21
CA GLY A 143 -16.09 -15.96 -3.61
C GLY A 143 -14.71 -16.52 -3.27
N LEU A 144 -13.68 -15.68 -3.24
CA LEU A 144 -12.27 -16.09 -3.17
C LEU A 144 -11.56 -15.70 -1.87
N ALA A 145 -12.17 -14.88 -1.01
CA ALA A 145 -11.57 -14.56 0.28
C ALA A 145 -11.40 -15.81 1.15
N LEU A 146 -10.27 -15.89 1.86
CA LEU A 146 -10.04 -16.91 2.87
C LEU A 146 -11.15 -16.83 3.93
N LYS A 147 -11.81 -17.96 4.18
CA LYS A 147 -12.80 -18.07 5.24
C LYS A 147 -12.06 -18.11 6.57
N SER A 148 -12.28 -17.10 7.40
CA SER A 148 -11.87 -17.08 8.80
C SER A 148 -12.72 -18.01 9.64
#